data_AF-A0A7J4LHY9-F1
#
_entry.id   AF-A0A7J4LHY9-F1
#
_cell.length_a   1.000
_cell.length_b   1.000
_cell.length_c   1.000
_cell.angle_alpha   90.00
_cell.angle_beta   90.00
_cell.angle_gamma   90.00
#
_symmetry.space_group_name_H-M   'P 1'
#
loop_
_entity.id
_entity.type
_entity.pdbx_description
1 polymer ?
#
loop_
_entity_poly.entity_id
_entity_poly.type
_entity_poly.pdbx_seq_one_letter_code
_entity_poly.pdbx_strand_id
1 'polypeptide(L)'
;MLFVLLTILFTSLSAYGHGDEEGSSKDSNGSTELDFASLSLNLIYGASIISILALSWYLTLKNPHQFHKRIVFDVIAVVVVIATLFMIFSTLYVNITSPTHGPVHWHADFEINLCNTNYELYDPIGLSNRVGTNLLHEHNDNRIHVEGVPRTLDEISLGKFFEKVESYITETEFHLHSSIGEVTVKNNDVCNGKLAALYVFAEKQSGRERKWSRLDNAGDYVLSPYSTIPPGDRLKIIFNEKNEKELLAELNGADENNIDIVIR
;
A
#
# COMPACT_ATOMS: atom_id res chain seq x y z
N MET A 1 14.00 12.41 -38.95
CA MET A 1 14.32 13.07 -37.67
C MET A 1 13.09 13.28 -36.80
N LEU A 2 12.02 13.92 -37.30
CA LEU A 2 10.74 14.08 -36.56
C LEU A 2 10.14 12.73 -36.09
N PHE A 3 10.16 11.72 -36.96
CA PHE A 3 9.67 10.38 -36.62
C PHE A 3 10.46 9.72 -35.47
N VAL A 4 11.80 9.82 -35.49
CA VAL A 4 12.68 9.29 -34.43
C VAL A 4 12.44 10.01 -33.10
N LEU A 5 12.23 11.32 -33.14
CA LEU A 5 11.96 12.12 -31.95
C LEU A 5 10.57 11.80 -31.35
N LEU A 6 9.56 11.59 -32.20
CA LEU A 6 8.25 11.08 -31.79
C LEU A 6 8.39 9.68 -31.17
N THR A 7 9.22 8.82 -31.75
CA THR A 7 9.40 7.45 -31.25
C THR A 7 10.03 7.45 -29.86
N ILE A 8 11.06 8.28 -29.63
CA ILE A 8 11.70 8.43 -28.31
C ILE A 8 10.71 8.96 -27.26
N LEU A 9 9.88 9.95 -27.63
CA LEU A 9 8.82 10.49 -26.77
C LEU A 9 7.77 9.44 -26.41
N PHE A 10 7.29 8.67 -27.39
CA PHE A 10 6.34 7.58 -27.16
C PHE A 10 6.94 6.44 -26.33
N THR A 11 8.23 6.12 -26.50
CA THR A 11 8.89 5.12 -25.66
C THR A 11 9.11 5.61 -24.23
N SER A 12 9.37 6.91 -24.02
CA SER A 12 9.48 7.46 -22.67
C SER A 12 8.14 7.52 -21.93
N LEU A 13 7.04 7.69 -22.66
CA LEU A 13 5.68 7.56 -22.12
C LEU A 13 5.33 6.10 -21.78
N SER A 14 6.00 5.14 -22.42
CA SER A 14 5.84 3.70 -22.16
C SER A 14 6.73 3.21 -21.00
N ALA A 15 7.76 3.98 -20.64
CA ALA A 15 8.56 3.77 -19.43
C ALA A 15 7.82 4.36 -18.22
N TYR A 16 6.54 4.04 -18.09
CA TYR A 16 5.84 4.17 -16.83
C TYR A 16 6.45 3.15 -15.88
N GLY A 17 6.83 3.56 -14.67
CA GLY A 17 7.06 2.59 -13.61
C GLY A 17 5.78 1.75 -13.48
N HIS A 18 5.90 0.43 -13.60
CA HIS A 18 4.80 -0.53 -13.52
C HIS A 18 4.15 -0.52 -12.11
N GLY A 19 3.46 0.56 -11.74
CA GLY A 19 2.80 0.73 -10.44
C GLY A 19 1.28 0.94 -10.52
N ASP A 20 0.74 1.33 -11.67
CA ASP A 20 -0.61 1.92 -11.72
C ASP A 20 -1.64 1.05 -12.48
N GLU A 21 -1.60 -0.27 -12.29
CA GLU A 21 -2.84 -1.06 -12.41
C GLU A 21 -3.66 -0.94 -11.12
N GLU A 22 -3.88 0.30 -10.66
CA GLU A 22 -4.91 0.57 -9.67
C GLU A 22 -6.22 0.75 -10.43
N GLY A 23 -7.14 -0.19 -10.22
CA GLY A 23 -8.56 0.07 -10.45
C GLY A 23 -8.92 1.31 -9.63
N SER A 24 -8.99 2.45 -10.30
CA SER A 24 -9.34 3.74 -9.70
C SER A 24 -10.78 3.69 -9.18
N SER A 25 -10.97 3.09 -8.01
CA SER A 25 -12.07 3.45 -7.14
C SER A 25 -11.81 4.89 -6.73
N LYS A 26 -12.47 5.83 -7.41
CA LYS A 26 -12.50 7.23 -7.02
C LYS A 26 -13.08 7.34 -5.62
N ASP A 27 -12.23 7.26 -4.60
CA ASP A 27 -12.56 7.71 -3.25
C ASP A 27 -12.65 9.24 -3.31
N SER A 28 -13.80 9.73 -3.77
CA SER A 28 -14.12 11.15 -3.94
C SER A 28 -14.59 11.79 -2.63
N ASN A 29 -13.90 11.54 -1.53
CA ASN A 29 -14.20 12.19 -0.25
C ASN A 29 -13.22 13.34 0.04
N GLY A 30 -13.51 14.49 -0.58
CA GLY A 30 -13.75 15.73 0.17
C GLY A 30 -12.61 16.44 0.91
N SER A 31 -11.35 15.99 0.87
CA SER A 31 -10.22 16.83 1.30
C SER A 31 -9.58 17.48 0.08
N THR A 32 -9.38 18.80 0.15
CA THR A 32 -8.54 19.57 -0.78
C THR A 32 -7.05 19.25 -0.55
N GLU A 33 -6.73 17.98 -0.39
CA GLU A 33 -5.35 17.54 -0.19
C GLU A 33 -4.67 17.54 -1.56
N LEU A 34 -3.58 18.31 -1.66
CA LEU A 34 -2.80 18.38 -2.88
C LEU A 34 -2.26 16.99 -3.20
N ASP A 35 -2.81 16.36 -4.22
CA ASP A 35 -2.26 15.12 -4.73
C ASP A 35 -1.00 15.41 -5.55
N PHE A 36 0.15 15.37 -4.87
CA PHE A 36 1.44 15.63 -5.48
C PHE A 36 1.77 14.66 -6.60
N ALA A 37 1.22 13.44 -6.61
CA ALA A 37 1.44 12.46 -7.68
C ALA A 37 0.81 12.94 -8.99
N SER A 38 -0.50 13.22 -8.99
CA SER A 38 -1.17 13.74 -10.19
C SER A 38 -0.64 15.11 -10.61
N LEU A 39 -0.30 16.00 -9.66
CA LEU A 39 0.28 17.30 -9.99
C LEU A 39 1.67 17.16 -10.64
N SER A 40 2.50 16.24 -10.14
CA SER A 40 3.80 15.90 -10.72
C SER A 40 3.67 15.37 -12.15
N LEU A 41 2.74 14.43 -12.37
CA LEU A 41 2.45 13.89 -13.69
C LEU A 41 1.97 14.97 -14.66
N ASN A 42 1.02 15.79 -14.24
CA ASN A 42 0.52 16.91 -15.05
C ASN A 42 1.62 17.91 -15.40
N LEU A 43 2.54 18.18 -14.47
CA LEU A 43 3.68 19.06 -14.71
C LEU A 43 4.65 18.45 -15.74
N ILE A 44 4.94 17.15 -15.64
CA ILE A 44 5.79 16.42 -16.61
C ILE A 44 5.14 16.44 -18.01
N TYR A 45 3.83 16.19 -18.10
CA TYR A 45 3.10 16.26 -19.37
C TYR A 45 3.10 17.66 -19.96
N GLY A 46 2.78 18.68 -19.15
CA GLY A 46 2.83 20.09 -19.57
C GLY A 46 4.22 20.48 -20.04
N ALA A 47 5.25 20.08 -19.30
CA ALA A 47 6.65 20.33 -19.63
C ALA A 47 7.05 19.70 -20.99
N SER A 48 6.60 18.46 -21.21
CA SER A 48 6.82 17.73 -22.45
C SER A 48 6.13 18.40 -23.63
N ILE A 49 4.87 18.80 -23.48
CA ILE A 49 4.09 19.49 -24.53
C ILE A 49 4.75 20.83 -24.89
N ILE A 50 5.13 21.64 -23.89
CA ILE A 50 5.79 22.94 -24.15
C ILE A 50 7.11 22.73 -24.89
N SER A 51 7.89 21.71 -24.51
CA SER A 51 9.16 21.38 -25.18
C SER A 51 8.94 20.95 -26.63
N ILE A 52 7.92 20.14 -26.90
CA ILE A 52 7.53 19.72 -28.26
C ILE A 52 7.09 20.92 -29.10
N LEU A 53 6.28 21.82 -28.53
CA LEU A 53 5.80 23.02 -29.23
C LEU A 53 6.95 23.98 -29.55
N ALA A 54 7.86 24.21 -28.60
CA ALA A 54 9.05 25.04 -28.81
C ALA A 54 9.94 24.49 -29.93
N LEU A 55 10.16 23.17 -29.92
CA LEU A 55 10.95 22.51 -30.97
C LEU A 55 10.24 22.54 -32.33
N SER A 56 8.93 22.28 -32.34
CA SER A 56 8.12 22.31 -33.57
C SER A 56 8.13 23.70 -34.19
N TRP A 57 7.93 24.75 -33.38
CA TRP A 57 8.05 26.13 -33.82
C TRP A 57 9.41 26.42 -34.45
N TYR A 58 10.51 26.02 -33.77
CA TYR A 58 11.87 26.18 -34.28
C TYR A 58 12.06 25.53 -35.67
N LEU A 59 11.52 24.33 -35.87
CA LEU A 59 11.63 23.59 -37.13
C LEU A 59 10.85 24.24 -38.30
N THR A 60 9.86 25.09 -38.03
CA THR A 60 9.11 25.82 -39.07
C THR A 60 9.82 27.08 -39.59
N LEU A 61 10.91 27.51 -38.93
CA LEU A 61 11.67 28.70 -39.32
C LEU A 61 12.57 28.39 -40.53
N LYS A 62 12.34 29.06 -41.66
CA LYS A 62 13.12 28.83 -42.89
C LYS A 62 14.59 29.27 -42.82
N ASN A 63 14.97 30.11 -41.86
CA ASN A 63 16.36 30.56 -41.62
C ASN A 63 16.52 31.01 -40.15
N PRO A 64 16.61 30.08 -39.18
CA PRO A 64 16.62 30.45 -37.78
C PRO A 64 17.90 31.20 -37.41
N HIS A 65 17.78 32.49 -37.07
CA HIS A 65 18.85 33.25 -36.43
C HIS A 65 19.30 32.58 -35.11
N GLN A 66 20.56 32.77 -34.71
CA GLN A 66 21.12 32.20 -33.47
C GLN A 66 20.28 32.51 -32.22
N PHE A 67 19.60 33.65 -32.23
CA PHE A 67 18.67 34.05 -31.18
C PHE A 67 17.50 33.07 -30.99
N HIS A 68 16.91 32.54 -32.07
CA HIS A 68 15.79 31.59 -31.97
C HIS A 68 16.23 30.26 -31.35
N LYS A 69 17.44 29.79 -31.69
CA LYS A 69 18.03 28.60 -31.06
C LYS A 69 18.12 28.80 -29.56
N ARG A 70 18.69 29.93 -29.14
CA ARG A 70 18.84 30.28 -27.73
C ARG A 70 17.49 30.31 -27.01
N ILE A 71 16.46 30.96 -27.58
CA ILE A 71 15.12 30.97 -26.98
C ILE A 71 14.59 29.55 -26.76
N VAL A 72 14.67 28.68 -27.77
CA VAL A 72 14.14 27.32 -27.70
C VAL A 72 14.88 26.51 -26.63
N PHE A 73 16.21 26.62 -26.59
CA PHE A 73 17.02 25.99 -25.54
C PHE A 73 16.68 26.54 -24.15
N ASP A 74 16.57 27.85 -24.00
CA ASP A 74 16.24 28.48 -22.71
C ASP A 74 14.84 28.06 -22.23
N VAL A 75 13.85 27.98 -23.13
CA VAL A 75 12.49 27.51 -22.79
C VAL A 75 12.50 26.05 -22.33
N ILE A 76 13.14 25.15 -23.09
CA ILE A 76 13.25 23.74 -22.71
C ILE A 76 13.99 23.61 -21.38
N ALA A 77 15.11 24.31 -21.22
CA ALA A 77 15.90 24.28 -19.99
C ALA A 77 15.10 24.77 -18.78
N VAL A 78 14.41 25.90 -18.90
CA VAL A 78 13.59 26.46 -17.82
C VAL A 78 12.48 25.49 -17.42
N VAL A 79 11.77 24.93 -18.40
CA VAL A 79 10.67 24.00 -18.15
C VAL A 79 11.14 22.71 -17.48
N VAL A 80 12.26 22.14 -17.94
CA VAL A 80 12.87 20.96 -17.31
C VAL A 80 13.31 21.28 -15.88
N VAL A 81 14.02 22.40 -15.67
CA VAL A 81 14.48 22.80 -14.33
C VAL A 81 13.29 23.00 -13.38
N ILE A 82 12.22 23.67 -13.82
CA ILE A 82 11.01 23.85 -13.00
C ILE A 82 10.38 22.49 -12.63
N ALA A 83 10.22 21.59 -13.61
CA ALA A 83 9.68 20.26 -13.35
C ALA A 83 10.55 19.46 -12.37
N THR A 84 11.87 19.48 -12.56
CA THR A 84 12.82 18.80 -11.66
C THR A 84 12.78 19.38 -10.25
N LEU A 85 12.82 20.71 -10.09
CA LEU A 85 12.75 21.33 -8.77
C LEU A 85 11.42 21.01 -8.08
N PHE A 86 10.31 21.07 -8.81
CA PHE A 86 9.01 20.70 -8.27
C PHE A 86 8.99 19.26 -7.76
N MET A 87 9.50 18.30 -8.53
CA MET A 87 9.62 16.89 -8.11
C MET A 87 10.46 16.74 -6.84
N ILE A 88 11.62 17.41 -6.78
CA ILE A 88 12.50 17.37 -5.60
C ILE A 88 11.75 17.91 -4.38
N PHE A 89 11.12 19.08 -4.51
CA PHE A 89 10.40 19.70 -3.40
C PHE A 89 9.16 18.91 -2.98
N SER A 90 8.40 18.34 -3.92
CA SER A 90 7.22 17.55 -3.60
C SER A 90 7.59 16.25 -2.90
N THR A 91 8.63 15.54 -3.38
CA THR A 91 9.13 14.33 -2.72
C THR A 91 9.66 14.63 -1.32
N LEU A 92 10.47 15.69 -1.16
CA LEU A 92 10.96 16.09 0.16
C LEU A 92 9.82 16.50 1.09
N TYR A 93 8.83 17.22 0.58
CA TYR A 93 7.65 17.63 1.35
C TYR A 93 6.90 16.40 1.86
N VAL A 94 6.50 15.49 0.97
CA VAL A 94 5.75 14.27 1.33
C VAL A 94 6.52 13.42 2.34
N ASN A 95 7.83 13.25 2.16
CA ASN A 95 8.66 12.49 3.10
C ASN A 95 8.73 13.15 4.48
N ILE A 96 8.91 14.47 4.56
CA ILE A 96 9.06 15.19 5.84
C ILE A 96 7.71 15.29 6.58
N THR A 97 6.60 15.42 5.86
CA THR A 97 5.27 15.53 6.47
C THR A 97 4.65 14.19 6.79
N SER A 98 5.15 13.09 6.21
CA SER A 98 4.70 11.74 6.54
C SER A 98 4.94 11.42 8.02
N PRO A 99 4.00 10.73 8.71
CA PRO A 99 4.23 10.25 10.07
C PRO A 99 5.45 9.31 10.18
N THR A 100 5.85 8.67 9.08
CA THR A 100 6.99 7.75 9.02
C THR A 100 8.29 8.42 8.61
N HIS A 101 8.26 9.72 8.27
CA HIS A 101 9.40 10.53 7.86
C HIS A 101 10.13 10.01 6.59
N GLY A 102 9.46 9.24 5.74
CA GLY A 102 10.03 8.73 4.49
C GLY A 102 9.34 7.45 4.00
N PRO A 103 9.89 6.80 2.95
CA PRO A 103 9.35 5.54 2.46
C PRO A 103 9.63 4.40 3.44
N VAL A 104 8.68 3.50 3.55
CA VAL A 104 8.72 2.32 4.40
C VAL A 104 8.60 1.04 3.58
N HIS A 105 9.05 -0.05 4.19
CA HIS A 105 8.85 -1.42 3.73
C HIS A 105 8.65 -2.24 4.99
N TRP A 106 7.40 -2.38 5.43
CA TRP A 106 7.05 -3.10 6.66
C TRP A 106 6.25 -4.35 6.34
N HIS A 107 6.37 -5.36 7.20
CA HIS A 107 5.68 -6.64 7.08
C HIS A 107 4.87 -6.92 8.34
N ALA A 108 3.67 -7.48 8.16
CA ALA A 108 2.91 -8.13 9.22
C ALA A 108 2.34 -9.47 8.72
N ASP A 109 2.66 -10.58 9.38
CA ASP A 109 2.10 -11.90 9.04
C ASP A 109 0.70 -11.97 9.64
N PHE A 110 -0.24 -12.62 8.97
CA PHE A 110 -1.59 -12.79 9.49
C PHE A 110 -2.12 -14.21 9.28
N GLU A 111 -3.01 -14.63 10.18
CA GLU A 111 -3.78 -15.86 10.04
C GLU A 111 -5.24 -15.57 10.33
N ILE A 112 -6.13 -16.13 9.51
CA ILE A 112 -7.58 -16.00 9.68
C ILE A 112 -8.16 -17.39 9.99
N ASN A 113 -8.74 -17.56 11.17
CA ASN A 113 -9.43 -18.77 11.57
C ASN A 113 -10.90 -18.46 11.91
N LEU A 114 -11.82 -18.83 11.03
CA LEU A 114 -13.25 -18.65 11.24
C LEU A 114 -13.88 -20.01 11.45
N CYS A 115 -14.41 -20.24 12.64
CA CYS A 115 -15.07 -21.47 13.04
C CYS A 115 -14.26 -22.74 12.77
N ASN A 116 -13.00 -22.77 13.23
CA ASN A 116 -12.03 -23.86 13.04
C ASN A 116 -11.59 -24.10 11.59
N THR A 117 -11.92 -23.21 10.67
CA THR A 117 -11.45 -23.24 9.28
C THR A 117 -10.47 -22.10 9.06
N ASN A 118 -9.30 -22.41 8.49
CA ASN A 118 -8.35 -21.39 8.08
C ASN A 118 -8.78 -20.82 6.73
N TYR A 119 -8.74 -19.49 6.62
CA TYR A 119 -9.03 -18.78 5.40
C TYR A 119 -7.80 -18.03 4.91
N GLU A 120 -7.66 -17.98 3.60
CA GLU A 120 -6.66 -17.20 2.89
C GLU A 120 -7.38 -16.13 2.06
N LEU A 121 -6.71 -15.03 1.75
CA LEU A 121 -7.22 -14.08 0.76
C LEU A 121 -7.31 -14.75 -0.61
N TYR A 122 -8.06 -14.15 -1.52
CA TYR A 122 -8.08 -14.62 -2.90
C TYR A 122 -6.71 -14.46 -3.57
N ASP A 123 -6.36 -15.35 -4.49
CA ASP A 123 -5.08 -15.27 -5.20
C ASP A 123 -5.01 -13.99 -6.06
N PRO A 124 -3.87 -13.28 -6.11
CA PRO A 124 -3.69 -12.17 -7.02
C PRO A 124 -3.80 -12.62 -8.49
N ILE A 125 -4.47 -11.83 -9.32
CA ILE A 125 -4.61 -12.05 -10.76
C ILE A 125 -3.91 -10.91 -11.50
N GLY A 126 -3.24 -11.21 -12.61
CA GLY A 126 -2.66 -10.19 -13.49
C GLY A 126 -1.15 -10.01 -13.34
N LEU A 127 -0.63 -8.88 -13.83
CA LEU A 127 0.81 -8.63 -13.90
C LEU A 127 1.43 -8.13 -12.59
N SER A 128 0.61 -7.52 -11.73
CA SER A 128 1.06 -6.94 -10.46
C SER A 128 1.34 -7.99 -9.37
N ASN A 129 0.78 -9.20 -9.51
CA ASN A 129 0.88 -10.31 -8.55
C ASN A 129 0.64 -9.87 -7.09
N ARG A 130 -0.35 -8.99 -6.86
CA ARG A 130 -0.67 -8.46 -5.53
C ARG A 130 -2.17 -8.28 -5.34
N VAL A 131 -2.61 -8.35 -4.09
CA VAL A 131 -3.97 -8.02 -3.65
C VAL A 131 -3.90 -6.78 -2.74
N GLY A 132 -4.59 -5.70 -3.11
CA GLY A 132 -4.53 -4.40 -2.42
C GLY A 132 -4.03 -3.24 -3.29
N THR A 133 -3.40 -2.25 -2.66
CA THR A 133 -2.86 -1.02 -3.30
C THR A 133 -1.33 -1.03 -3.37
N ASN A 134 -0.72 -0.04 -4.02
CA ASN A 134 0.73 0.14 -3.96
C ASN A 134 1.26 0.26 -2.53
N LEU A 135 0.52 0.93 -1.64
CA LEU A 135 0.94 1.20 -0.26
C LEU A 135 0.71 0.00 0.67
N LEU A 136 -0.40 -0.71 0.50
CA LEU A 136 -0.84 -1.82 1.34
C LEU A 136 -1.26 -3.00 0.48
N HIS A 137 -0.54 -4.11 0.51
CA HIS A 137 -0.85 -5.28 -0.31
C HIS A 137 -0.35 -6.60 0.28
N GLU A 138 -0.74 -7.70 -0.36
CA GLU A 138 -0.38 -9.09 -0.04
C GLU A 138 0.00 -9.84 -1.33
N HIS A 139 0.91 -10.82 -1.24
CA HIS A 139 1.52 -11.52 -2.38
C HIS A 139 1.25 -13.04 -2.42
N ASN A 140 0.13 -13.50 -1.87
CA ASN A 140 -0.19 -14.90 -1.56
C ASN A 140 0.85 -15.57 -0.65
N ASP A 141 1.33 -14.83 0.34
CA ASP A 141 2.30 -15.24 1.36
C ASP A 141 1.78 -15.06 2.80
N ASN A 142 0.49 -14.73 2.97
CA ASN A 142 -0.16 -14.46 4.26
C ASN A 142 0.55 -13.33 5.03
N ARG A 143 1.06 -12.34 4.29
CA ARG A 143 1.79 -11.21 4.82
C ARG A 143 1.30 -9.90 4.23
N ILE A 144 0.95 -8.98 5.11
CA ILE A 144 0.66 -7.60 4.75
C ILE A 144 1.98 -6.87 4.54
N HIS A 145 2.14 -6.28 3.36
CA HIS A 145 3.26 -5.42 2.98
C HIS A 145 2.81 -3.96 3.02
N VAL A 146 3.58 -3.14 3.74
CA VAL A 146 3.45 -1.68 3.73
C VAL A 146 4.62 -1.09 2.96
N GLU A 147 4.41 -0.61 1.73
CA GLU A 147 5.48 -0.16 0.84
C GLU A 147 5.23 1.26 0.30
N GLY A 148 6.11 2.20 0.62
CA GLY A 148 6.00 3.59 0.14
C GLY A 148 5.84 4.60 1.27
N VAL A 149 5.25 5.75 1.00
CA VAL A 149 5.22 6.88 1.96
C VAL A 149 3.78 7.13 2.43
N PRO A 150 3.36 6.61 3.60
CA PRO A 150 2.02 6.87 4.11
C PRO A 150 1.86 8.35 4.45
N ARG A 151 0.72 8.95 4.11
CA ARG A 151 0.40 10.34 4.45
C ARG A 151 -0.17 10.45 5.85
N THR A 152 -0.87 9.41 6.30
CA THR A 152 -1.42 9.29 7.65
C THR A 152 -1.18 7.88 8.20
N LEU A 153 -1.31 7.70 9.52
CA LEU A 153 -1.23 6.37 10.11
C LEU A 153 -2.47 5.50 9.81
N ASP A 154 -3.61 6.13 9.51
CA ASP A 154 -4.83 5.43 9.12
C ASP A 154 -4.68 4.69 7.79
N GLU A 155 -3.91 5.24 6.85
CA GLU A 155 -3.63 4.62 5.55
C GLU A 155 -2.88 3.28 5.65
N ILE A 156 -2.30 2.98 6.80
CA ILE A 156 -1.53 1.76 7.07
C ILE A 156 -2.12 0.97 8.26
N SER A 157 -3.41 1.20 8.54
CA SER A 157 -4.15 0.44 9.54
C SER A 157 -4.62 -0.90 8.97
N LEU A 158 -4.86 -1.86 9.87
CA LEU A 158 -5.40 -3.18 9.51
C LEU A 158 -6.80 -3.07 8.90
N GLY A 159 -7.63 -2.12 9.38
CA GLY A 159 -8.93 -1.81 8.79
C GLY A 159 -8.79 -1.33 7.35
N LYS A 160 -7.83 -0.44 7.08
CA LYS A 160 -7.55 0.05 5.72
C LYS A 160 -7.04 -1.06 4.81
N PHE A 161 -6.18 -1.95 5.31
CA PHE A 161 -5.76 -3.12 4.56
C PHE A 161 -6.97 -3.96 4.12
N PHE A 162 -7.84 -4.34 5.07
CA PHE A 162 -9.02 -5.14 4.74
C PHE A 162 -9.94 -4.42 3.75
N GLU A 163 -10.17 -3.11 3.90
CA GLU A 163 -10.94 -2.30 2.95
C GLU A 163 -10.38 -2.42 1.52
N LYS A 164 -9.05 -2.38 1.35
CA LYS A 164 -8.40 -2.43 0.03
C LYS A 164 -8.39 -3.82 -0.61
N VAL A 165 -8.66 -4.87 0.16
CA VAL A 165 -8.82 -6.25 -0.33
C VAL A 165 -10.29 -6.67 -0.33
N GLU A 166 -11.20 -5.70 -0.53
CA GLU A 166 -12.66 -5.88 -0.60
C GLU A 166 -13.26 -6.60 0.62
N SER A 167 -12.61 -6.44 1.77
CA SER A 167 -12.98 -7.01 3.06
C SER A 167 -13.21 -5.89 4.07
N TYR A 168 -13.69 -6.19 5.27
CA TYR A 168 -13.68 -5.21 6.36
C TYR A 168 -13.72 -5.88 7.73
N ILE A 169 -13.20 -5.17 8.72
CA ILE A 169 -13.22 -5.60 10.12
C ILE A 169 -13.73 -4.48 11.02
N THR A 170 -14.60 -4.85 11.95
CA THR A 170 -15.11 -3.98 13.01
C THR A 170 -14.97 -4.70 14.36
N GLU A 171 -15.40 -4.06 15.45
CA GLU A 171 -15.38 -4.66 16.79
C GLU A 171 -16.27 -5.92 16.90
N THR A 172 -17.28 -6.06 16.04
CA THR A 172 -18.30 -7.12 16.17
C THR A 172 -18.54 -7.93 14.92
N GLU A 173 -17.90 -7.58 13.80
CA GLU A 173 -18.14 -8.19 12.50
C GLU A 173 -16.86 -8.22 11.68
N PHE A 174 -16.67 -9.32 10.97
CA PHE A 174 -15.61 -9.49 9.99
C PHE A 174 -16.21 -10.04 8.70
N HIS A 175 -15.99 -9.31 7.61
CA HIS A 175 -16.32 -9.72 6.25
C HIS A 175 -15.03 -9.95 5.49
N LEU A 176 -14.93 -11.12 4.87
CA LEU A 176 -13.75 -11.58 4.17
C LEU A 176 -14.09 -12.00 2.75
N HIS A 177 -13.40 -11.41 1.78
CA HIS A 177 -13.31 -11.91 0.42
C HIS A 177 -12.15 -12.93 0.35
N SER A 178 -12.46 -14.22 0.38
CA SER A 178 -11.46 -15.31 0.42
C SER A 178 -11.31 -16.04 -0.91
N SER A 179 -10.27 -16.86 -1.05
CA SER A 179 -10.05 -17.75 -2.20
C SER A 179 -11.19 -18.76 -2.42
N ILE A 180 -11.98 -19.06 -1.39
CA ILE A 180 -13.12 -20.00 -1.46
C ILE A 180 -14.49 -19.30 -1.46
N GLY A 181 -14.52 -17.97 -1.53
CA GLY A 181 -15.73 -17.14 -1.59
C GLY A 181 -15.82 -16.10 -0.47
N GLU A 182 -16.95 -15.41 -0.41
CA GLU A 182 -17.22 -14.41 0.63
C GLU A 182 -17.71 -15.07 1.92
N VAL A 183 -17.15 -14.65 3.06
CA VAL A 183 -17.57 -15.08 4.39
C VAL A 183 -17.80 -13.87 5.27
N THR A 184 -18.91 -13.87 6.01
CA THR A 184 -19.19 -12.84 7.02
C THR A 184 -19.51 -13.51 8.34
N VAL A 185 -18.88 -13.07 9.41
CA VAL A 185 -19.14 -13.52 10.79
C VAL A 185 -19.42 -12.33 11.68
N LYS A 186 -20.41 -12.45 12.56
CA LYS A 186 -20.78 -11.45 13.55
C LYS A 186 -20.76 -12.05 14.95
N ASN A 187 -20.49 -11.23 15.96
CA ASN A 187 -20.60 -11.63 17.35
C ASN A 187 -22.00 -12.19 17.63
N ASN A 188 -22.05 -13.32 18.34
CA ASN A 188 -23.24 -14.14 18.60
C ASN A 188 -23.75 -14.96 17.41
N ASP A 189 -23.06 -14.99 16.27
CA ASP A 189 -23.32 -16.04 15.28
C ASP A 189 -22.94 -17.42 15.84
N VAL A 190 -23.55 -18.46 15.27
CA VAL A 190 -23.36 -19.83 15.74
C VAL A 190 -22.15 -20.45 15.05
N CYS A 191 -21.20 -20.92 15.84
CA CYS A 191 -20.10 -21.78 15.42
C CYS A 191 -20.16 -23.11 16.17
N ASN A 192 -20.11 -24.23 15.46
CA ASN A 192 -20.17 -25.59 16.05
C ASN A 192 -21.36 -25.79 17.02
N GLY A 193 -22.51 -25.17 16.73
CA GLY A 193 -23.71 -25.26 17.57
C GLY A 193 -23.69 -24.41 18.85
N LYS A 194 -22.68 -23.55 19.04
CA LYS A 194 -22.58 -22.60 20.17
C LYS A 194 -22.42 -21.17 19.66
N LEU A 195 -22.77 -20.19 20.50
CA LEU A 195 -22.52 -18.79 20.20
C LEU A 195 -21.01 -18.52 20.20
N ALA A 196 -20.56 -17.76 19.21
CA ALA A 196 -19.16 -17.41 19.02
C ALA A 196 -18.96 -15.89 19.03
N ALA A 197 -17.69 -15.49 19.18
CA ALA A 197 -17.27 -14.11 19.15
C ALA A 197 -16.01 -13.95 18.28
N LEU A 198 -15.88 -12.76 17.70
CA LEU A 198 -14.73 -12.30 16.95
C LEU A 198 -13.68 -11.74 17.91
N TYR A 199 -12.44 -12.18 17.74
CA TYR A 199 -11.27 -11.68 18.44
C TYR A 199 -10.15 -11.44 17.45
N VAL A 200 -9.43 -10.34 17.63
CA VAL A 200 -8.21 -10.06 16.90
C VAL A 200 -7.07 -9.96 17.89
N PHE A 201 -6.01 -10.69 17.64
CA PHE A 201 -4.81 -10.68 18.49
C PHE A 201 -3.61 -10.22 17.67
N ALA A 202 -2.73 -9.47 18.32
CA ALA A 202 -1.41 -9.15 17.82
C ALA A 202 -0.36 -9.70 18.78
N GLU A 203 0.63 -10.39 18.22
CA GLU A 203 1.85 -10.75 18.92
C GLU A 203 2.87 -9.63 18.78
N LYS A 204 3.34 -9.10 19.91
CA LYS A 204 4.39 -8.09 19.95
C LYS A 204 5.64 -8.66 20.60
N GLN A 205 6.79 -8.37 20.02
CA GLN A 205 8.08 -8.72 20.61
C GLN A 205 8.64 -7.54 21.42
N SER A 206 8.96 -7.80 22.69
CA SER A 206 9.69 -6.86 23.57
C SER A 206 10.98 -7.53 24.04
N GLY A 207 12.12 -7.11 23.46
CA GLY A 207 13.39 -7.78 23.69
C GLY A 207 13.38 -9.21 23.14
N ARG A 208 13.41 -10.21 24.04
CA ARG A 208 13.34 -11.64 23.70
C ARG A 208 11.97 -12.26 23.97
N GLU A 209 11.08 -11.55 24.64
CA GLU A 209 9.76 -12.05 24.98
C GLU A 209 8.78 -11.72 23.85
N ARG A 210 7.91 -12.69 23.54
CA ARG A 210 6.76 -12.50 22.68
C ARG A 210 5.50 -12.66 23.50
N LYS A 211 4.50 -11.84 23.22
CA LYS A 211 3.24 -11.89 23.94
C LYS A 211 2.10 -11.54 23.01
N TRP A 212 1.09 -12.40 23.00
CA TRP A 212 -0.19 -12.12 22.36
C TRP A 212 -1.03 -11.20 23.25
N SER A 213 -1.63 -10.19 22.63
CA SER A 213 -2.61 -9.31 23.27
C SER A 213 -3.80 -9.09 22.33
N ARG A 214 -4.99 -9.01 22.90
CA ARG A 214 -6.21 -8.65 22.16
C ARG A 214 -6.12 -7.20 21.68
N LEU A 215 -6.62 -6.96 20.47
CA LEU A 215 -6.90 -5.64 19.93
C LEU A 215 -8.39 -5.32 20.13
N ASP A 216 -8.70 -4.29 20.88
CA ASP A 216 -10.10 -3.90 21.14
C ASP A 216 -10.74 -3.28 19.88
N ASN A 217 -9.99 -2.42 19.20
CA ASN A 217 -10.35 -1.84 17.92
C ASN A 217 -9.30 -2.25 16.88
N ALA A 218 -9.55 -3.39 16.24
CA ALA A 218 -8.65 -3.94 15.23
C ALA A 218 -8.59 -3.09 13.96
N GLY A 219 -9.66 -2.37 13.62
CA GLY A 219 -9.70 -1.50 12.44
C GLY A 219 -8.65 -0.40 12.51
N ASP A 220 -8.50 0.22 13.67
CA ASP A 220 -7.56 1.32 13.90
C ASP A 220 -6.12 0.85 14.20
N TYR A 221 -5.85 -0.46 14.14
CA TYR A 221 -4.55 -1.00 14.47
C TYR A 221 -3.52 -0.65 13.39
N VAL A 222 -2.54 0.17 13.75
CA VAL A 222 -1.41 0.53 12.88
C VAL A 222 -0.34 -0.55 12.95
N LEU A 223 0.07 -1.06 11.79
CA LEU A 223 1.09 -2.10 11.67
C LEU A 223 2.46 -1.63 12.18
N SER A 224 3.19 -2.51 12.87
CA SER A 224 4.50 -2.21 13.43
C SER A 224 5.57 -1.94 12.36
N PRO A 225 6.53 -1.03 12.62
CA PRO A 225 7.42 -0.51 11.60
C PRO A 225 8.65 -1.38 11.31
N TYR A 226 8.45 -2.64 10.93
CA TYR A 226 9.55 -3.61 10.76
C TYR A 226 9.48 -4.37 9.43
N SER A 227 10.62 -4.49 8.76
CA SER A 227 10.76 -5.20 7.48
C SER A 227 11.02 -6.70 7.63
N THR A 228 11.10 -7.20 8.86
CA THR A 228 11.27 -8.62 9.16
C THR A 228 10.30 -9.00 10.25
N ILE A 229 9.78 -10.22 10.15
CA ILE A 229 8.92 -10.79 11.18
C ILE A 229 9.64 -12.00 11.76
N PRO A 230 10.09 -11.94 13.02
CA PRO A 230 10.06 -10.78 13.93
C PRO A 230 11.11 -9.69 13.62
N PRO A 231 11.02 -8.48 14.23
CA PRO A 231 10.07 -8.06 15.27
C PRO A 231 8.74 -7.47 14.74
N GLY A 232 8.47 -7.59 13.43
CA GLY A 232 7.17 -7.26 12.83
C GLY A 232 6.00 -8.02 13.46
N ASP A 233 4.80 -7.55 13.19
CA ASP A 233 3.59 -8.07 13.83
C ASP A 233 3.24 -9.47 13.31
N ARG A 234 2.69 -10.30 14.19
CA ARG A 234 1.91 -11.48 13.82
C ARG A 234 0.48 -11.27 14.29
N LEU A 235 -0.46 -11.34 13.36
CA LEU A 235 -1.87 -11.08 13.59
C LEU A 235 -2.66 -12.39 13.51
N LYS A 236 -3.64 -12.56 14.40
CA LYS A 236 -4.62 -13.65 14.33
C LYS A 236 -6.02 -13.09 14.42
N ILE A 237 -6.82 -13.34 13.38
CA ILE A 237 -8.25 -13.03 13.34
C ILE A 237 -8.98 -14.34 13.62
N ILE A 238 -9.66 -14.42 14.76
CA ILE A 238 -10.28 -15.67 15.25
C ILE A 238 -11.76 -15.44 15.50
N PHE A 239 -12.61 -16.29 14.93
CA PHE A 239 -14.03 -16.36 15.26
C PHE A 239 -14.38 -17.75 15.79
N ASN A 240 -14.64 -17.90 17.09
CA ASN A 240 -14.98 -19.19 17.70
C ASN A 240 -15.77 -19.07 19.01
N GLU A 241 -16.16 -20.22 19.57
CA GLU A 241 -16.96 -20.32 20.80
C GLU A 241 -16.15 -20.15 22.11
N LYS A 242 -14.82 -20.12 22.03
CA LYS A 242 -13.96 -19.98 23.22
C LYS A 242 -13.97 -18.53 23.68
N ASN A 243 -13.79 -18.33 24.99
CA ASN A 243 -13.62 -16.98 25.50
C ASN A 243 -12.17 -16.48 25.28
N GLU A 244 -12.00 -15.16 25.35
CA GLU A 244 -10.70 -14.50 25.18
C GLU A 244 -9.59 -15.11 26.06
N LYS A 245 -9.88 -15.43 27.32
CA LYS A 245 -8.89 -15.95 28.26
C LYS A 245 -8.38 -17.33 27.84
N GLU A 246 -9.28 -18.20 27.38
CA GLU A 246 -8.91 -19.52 26.84
C GLU A 246 -8.03 -19.37 25.58
N LEU A 247 -8.40 -18.47 24.66
CA LEU A 247 -7.61 -18.22 23.45
C LEU A 247 -6.23 -17.67 23.77
N LEU A 248 -6.13 -16.68 24.66
CA LEU A 248 -4.83 -16.13 25.07
C LEU A 248 -3.96 -17.19 25.77
N ALA A 249 -4.56 -18.10 26.55
CA ALA A 249 -3.81 -19.18 27.17
C ALA A 249 -3.28 -20.17 26.12
N GLU A 250 -4.07 -20.49 25.10
CA GLU A 250 -3.65 -21.33 23.97
C GLU A 250 -2.54 -20.67 23.15
N LEU A 251 -2.70 -19.39 22.79
CA LEU A 251 -1.73 -18.64 21.99
C LEU A 251 -0.38 -18.50 22.71
N ASN A 252 -0.39 -18.12 23.99
CA ASN A 252 0.86 -17.96 24.74
C ASN A 252 1.46 -19.30 25.20
N GLY A 253 0.65 -20.35 25.37
CA GLY A 253 1.13 -21.70 25.73
C GLY A 253 1.67 -22.51 24.53
N ALA A 254 1.23 -22.21 23.31
CA ALA A 254 1.74 -22.84 22.11
C ALA A 254 3.19 -22.41 21.78
N ASP A 255 3.59 -21.20 22.19
CA ASP A 255 4.90 -20.62 21.83
C ASP A 255 6.05 -21.18 22.69
N GLU A 256 5.79 -21.61 23.93
CA GLU A 256 6.82 -22.26 24.78
C GLU A 256 7.37 -23.57 24.19
N ASN A 257 6.58 -24.24 23.33
CA ASN A 257 6.97 -25.50 22.70
C ASN A 257 7.55 -25.32 21.27
N ASN A 258 7.65 -24.09 20.76
CA ASN A 258 8.07 -23.80 19.39
C ASN A 258 9.34 -22.92 19.30
N ILE A 259 10.17 -22.94 20.36
CA ILE A 259 11.47 -22.22 20.42
C ILE A 259 12.58 -22.96 19.65
N ASP A 260 12.30 -24.10 19.01
CA ASP A 260 13.29 -24.80 18.20
C ASP A 260 13.16 -24.48 16.70
N ILE A 261 14.26 -23.93 16.17
CA ILE A 261 14.67 -23.89 14.75
C ILE A 261 14.12 -22.71 13.93
N VAL A 262 14.82 -21.57 13.95
CA VAL A 262 15.39 -20.93 12.74
C VAL A 262 16.64 -20.11 13.13
N ILE A 263 17.80 -20.76 13.19
CA ILE A 263 19.08 -20.11 12.86
C ILE A 263 19.81 -21.06 11.90
N ARG A 264 19.68 -20.79 10.60
CA ARG A 264 20.68 -21.12 9.58
C ARG A 264 20.66 -20.05 8.51
#